data_AF-A0A3N7H6R7-F1
#
_entry.id   AF-A0A3N7H6R7-F1
#
_cell.length_a   1.000
_cell.length_b   1.000
_cell.length_c   1.000
_cell.angle_alpha   90.00
_cell.angle_beta   90.00
_cell.angle_gamma   90.00
#
_symmetry.space_group_name_H-M   'P 1'
#
loop_
_entity.id
_entity.type
_entity.pdbx_description
1 polymer ?
#
loop_
_entity_poly.entity_id
_entity_poly.type
_entity_poly.pdbx_seq_one_letter_code
_entity_poly.pdbx_strand_id
1 'polypeptide(L)'
;MEKKIVVAVIAFWLTLSFGSGSTSVANDICTEAMTRLRNCLPFLTTTAPSPSLSCCEAVGWVSQHATTTQDRRDLCKCLKSASLAYKVDPTRAKELPDVCKVSVPVPILPQIDCDKIQ
;
A
#
# COMPACT_ATOMS: atom_id res chain seq x y z
N MET A 1 -6.02 53.57 9.36
CA MET A 1 -7.13 52.59 9.30
C MET A 1 -6.68 51.28 8.62
N GLU A 2 -5.44 51.20 8.15
CA GLU A 2 -4.88 50.08 7.39
C GLU A 2 -4.65 48.80 8.21
N LYS A 3 -4.35 48.94 9.52
CA LYS A 3 -4.13 47.78 10.42
C LYS A 3 -5.38 46.90 10.61
N LYS A 4 -6.59 47.48 10.49
CA LYS A 4 -7.85 46.76 10.68
C LYS A 4 -8.18 45.86 9.47
N ILE A 5 -7.74 46.27 8.27
CA ILE A 5 -7.95 45.52 7.02
C ILE A 5 -7.05 44.28 7.00
N VAL A 6 -5.79 44.42 7.41
CA VAL A 6 -4.83 43.30 7.48
C VAL A 6 -5.30 42.22 8.45
N VAL A 7 -5.81 42.59 9.63
CA VAL A 7 -6.35 41.62 10.61
C VAL A 7 -7.59 40.91 10.09
N ALA A 8 -8.48 41.61 9.37
CA ALA A 8 -9.67 41.01 8.79
C ALA A 8 -9.33 40.02 7.66
N VAL A 9 -8.35 40.33 6.81
CA VAL A 9 -7.91 39.44 5.72
C VAL A 9 -7.19 38.20 6.28
N ILE A 10 -6.35 38.34 7.31
CA ILE A 10 -5.67 37.20 7.95
C ILE A 10 -6.68 36.29 8.67
N ALA A 11 -7.71 36.86 9.31
CA ALA A 11 -8.76 36.08 9.96
C ALA A 11 -9.67 35.35 8.96
N PHE A 12 -9.89 35.92 7.77
CA PHE A 12 -10.70 35.30 6.71
C PHE A 12 -9.97 34.19 5.95
N TRP A 13 -8.63 34.17 5.97
CA TRP A 13 -7.82 33.07 5.44
C TRP A 13 -7.70 31.89 6.40
N LEU A 14 -7.97 32.08 7.70
CA LEU A 14 -7.93 31.02 8.72
C LEU A 14 -9.24 30.22 8.85
N THR A 15 -10.34 30.66 8.24
CA THR A 15 -11.65 29.98 8.36
C THR A 15 -12.03 29.10 7.14
N LEU A 16 -11.18 29.01 6.12
CA LEU A 16 -11.39 28.23 4.90
C LEU A 16 -10.55 26.94 4.80
N SER A 17 -10.05 26.42 5.93
CA SER A 17 -9.38 25.11 5.98
C SER A 17 -10.30 23.93 6.37
N PHE A 18 -11.61 24.15 6.56
CA PHE A 18 -12.59 23.05 6.57
C PHE A 18 -13.05 22.70 5.14
N GLY A 19 -12.07 22.51 4.25
CA GLY A 19 -12.28 21.66 3.10
C GLY A 19 -12.15 20.24 3.59
N SER A 20 -13.28 19.56 3.82
CA SER A 20 -13.32 18.10 3.92
C SER A 20 -12.71 17.55 2.64
N GLY A 21 -11.41 17.32 2.68
CA GLY A 21 -10.68 16.65 1.62
C GLY A 21 -11.29 15.27 1.49
N SER A 22 -12.22 15.12 0.56
CA SER A 22 -12.43 13.84 -0.10
C SER A 22 -11.24 13.66 -1.04
N THR A 23 -10.02 13.56 -0.47
CA THR A 23 -8.95 12.92 -1.19
C THR A 23 -9.37 11.47 -1.22
N SER A 24 -9.78 11.01 -2.39
CA SER A 24 -9.71 9.59 -2.71
C SER A 24 -8.24 9.20 -2.58
N VAL A 25 -7.81 8.92 -1.35
CA VAL A 25 -6.53 8.30 -1.06
C VAL A 25 -6.63 6.90 -1.65
N ALA A 26 -6.07 6.71 -2.84
CA ALA A 26 -5.27 5.52 -3.03
C ALA A 26 -4.21 5.59 -1.92
N ASN A 27 -4.53 4.89 -0.82
CA ASN A 27 -3.96 4.97 0.51
C ASN A 27 -2.42 5.00 0.48
N ASP A 28 -1.78 5.91 1.23
CA ASP A 28 -0.31 6.13 1.24
C ASP A 28 0.47 4.81 1.37
N ILE A 29 -0.07 3.88 2.16
CA ILE A 29 0.44 2.52 2.37
C ILE A 29 0.55 1.66 1.09
N CYS A 30 -0.36 1.84 0.11
CA CYS A 30 -0.32 1.11 -1.16
C CYS A 30 0.86 1.57 -2.01
N THR A 31 1.04 2.89 -2.16
CA THR A 31 2.15 3.45 -2.93
C THR A 31 3.49 3.04 -2.33
N GLU A 32 3.60 3.06 -1.01
CA GLU A 32 4.79 2.64 -0.29
C GLU A 32 5.05 1.13 -0.45
N ALA A 33 4.02 0.29 -0.27
CA ALA A 33 4.12 -1.15 -0.49
C ALA A 33 4.58 -1.49 -1.91
N MET A 34 4.00 -0.84 -2.91
CA MET A 34 4.36 -1.02 -4.31
C MET A 34 5.81 -0.64 -4.60
N THR A 35 6.27 0.45 -4.01
CA THR A 35 7.66 0.92 -4.17
C THR A 35 8.64 -0.09 -3.57
N ARG A 36 8.36 -0.61 -2.37
CA ARG A 36 9.20 -1.60 -1.69
C ARG A 36 9.21 -2.95 -2.39
N LEU A 37 8.04 -3.43 -2.83
CA LEU A 37 7.86 -4.73 -3.46
C LEU A 37 8.39 -4.80 -4.90
N ARG A 38 8.86 -3.70 -5.50
CA ARG A 38 9.50 -3.74 -6.83
C ARG A 38 10.64 -4.75 -6.89
N ASN A 39 11.42 -4.87 -5.82
CA ASN A 39 12.53 -5.82 -5.74
C ASN A 39 12.09 -7.29 -5.70
N CYS A 40 10.79 -7.55 -5.46
CA CYS A 40 10.22 -8.90 -5.51
C CYS A 40 9.86 -9.35 -6.93
N LEU A 41 9.74 -8.42 -7.89
CA LEU A 41 9.30 -8.72 -9.25
C LEU A 41 10.08 -9.86 -9.90
N PRO A 42 11.43 -9.93 -9.85
CA PRO A 42 12.17 -11.02 -10.50
C PRO A 42 11.75 -12.41 -10.00
N PHE A 43 11.49 -12.57 -8.70
CA PHE A 43 10.99 -13.83 -8.15
C PHE A 43 9.53 -14.07 -8.52
N LEU A 44 8.70 -13.02 -8.37
CA LEU A 44 7.27 -13.06 -8.65
C LEU A 44 6.95 -13.33 -10.14
N THR A 45 7.84 -12.98 -11.06
CA THR A 45 7.69 -13.23 -12.51
C THR A 45 8.50 -14.43 -12.99
N THR A 46 8.99 -15.28 -12.07
CA THR A 46 9.79 -16.50 -12.36
C THR A 46 11.15 -16.26 -13.04
N THR A 47 11.61 -15.01 -13.12
CA THR A 47 12.90 -14.62 -13.71
C THR A 47 14.08 -14.91 -12.78
N ALA A 48 13.82 -15.01 -11.47
CA ALA A 48 14.79 -15.39 -10.44
C ALA A 48 14.30 -16.60 -9.64
N PRO A 49 15.19 -17.52 -9.25
CA PRO A 49 14.80 -18.71 -8.49
C PRO A 49 14.37 -18.39 -7.06
N SER A 50 14.93 -17.34 -6.46
CA SER A 50 14.70 -16.93 -5.07
C SER A 50 14.48 -15.41 -4.94
N PRO A 51 13.72 -14.93 -3.93
CA PRO A 51 13.59 -13.51 -3.65
C PRO A 51 14.91 -12.94 -3.10
N SER A 52 15.12 -11.64 -3.31
CA SER A 52 16.22 -10.92 -2.67
C SER A 52 15.93 -10.69 -1.18
N LEU A 53 16.97 -10.40 -0.40
CA LEU A 53 16.79 -9.98 1.00
C LEU A 53 15.89 -8.74 1.10
N SER A 54 16.12 -7.75 0.24
CA SER A 54 15.31 -6.53 0.16
C SER A 54 13.84 -6.80 -0.18
N CYS A 55 13.55 -7.85 -0.96
CA CYS A 55 12.18 -8.28 -1.19
C CYS A 55 11.54 -8.84 0.08
N CYS A 56 12.23 -9.71 0.82
CA CYS A 56 11.69 -10.25 2.06
C CYS A 56 11.50 -9.19 3.14
N GLU A 57 12.40 -8.21 3.22
CA GLU A 57 12.22 -7.04 4.08
C GLU A 57 10.98 -6.23 3.71
N ALA A 58 10.72 -6.05 2.41
CA ALA A 58 9.51 -5.40 1.93
C ALA A 58 8.23 -6.17 2.32
N VAL A 59 8.24 -7.50 2.20
CA VAL A 59 7.11 -8.37 2.63
C VAL A 59 6.89 -8.24 4.13
N GLY A 60 7.96 -8.23 4.93
CA GLY A 60 7.91 -7.98 6.37
C GLY A 60 7.30 -6.62 6.71
N TRP A 61 7.72 -5.57 5.99
CA TRP A 61 7.17 -4.22 6.17
C TRP A 61 5.66 -4.19 5.89
N VAL A 62 5.21 -4.79 4.78
CA VAL A 62 3.79 -4.88 4.44
C VAL A 62 3.01 -5.58 5.54
N SER A 63 3.53 -6.72 6.04
CA SER A 63 2.92 -7.46 7.14
C SER A 63 2.79 -6.63 8.42
N GLN A 64 3.79 -5.81 8.74
CA GLN A 64 3.79 -4.96 9.94
C GLN A 64 2.85 -3.76 9.83
N HIS A 65 2.57 -3.28 8.61
CA HIS A 65 1.71 -2.11 8.39
C HIS A 65 0.26 -2.50 8.05
N ALA A 66 -0.01 -3.77 7.75
CA ALA A 66 -1.34 -4.33 7.54
C ALA A 66 -2.11 -4.55 8.88
N THR A 67 -2.12 -3.53 9.73
CA THR A 67 -2.58 -3.63 11.13
C THR A 67 -4.09 -3.52 11.27
N THR A 68 -4.72 -2.58 10.58
CA THR A 68 -6.17 -2.40 10.60
C THR A 68 -6.83 -3.17 9.45
N THR A 69 -8.10 -3.51 9.61
CA THR A 69 -8.90 -4.09 8.53
C THR A 69 -8.85 -3.22 7.26
N GLN A 70 -8.90 -1.90 7.42
CA GLN A 70 -8.89 -0.98 6.30
C GLN A 70 -7.56 -1.06 5.53
N ASP A 71 -6.43 -1.06 6.24
CA ASP A 71 -5.09 -1.20 5.64
C ASP A 71 -4.95 -2.53 4.88
N ARG A 72 -5.45 -3.62 5.47
CA ARG A 72 -5.45 -4.94 4.83
C ARG A 72 -6.24 -4.94 3.52
N ARG A 73 -7.41 -4.33 3.49
CA ARG A 73 -8.24 -4.21 2.28
C ARG A 73 -7.57 -3.35 1.22
N ASP A 74 -7.00 -2.22 1.62
CA ASP A 74 -6.36 -1.28 0.69
C ASP A 74 -5.08 -1.88 0.08
N LEU A 75 -4.25 -2.52 0.89
CA LEU A 75 -3.11 -3.31 0.43
C LEU A 75 -3.54 -4.43 -0.51
N CYS A 76 -4.59 -5.19 -0.18
CA CYS A 76 -5.09 -6.25 -1.07
C CYS A 76 -5.50 -5.70 -2.44
N LYS A 77 -6.30 -4.63 -2.49
CA LYS A 77 -6.76 -4.02 -3.76
C LYS A 77 -5.59 -3.53 -4.61
N CYS A 78 -4.60 -2.93 -3.95
CA CYS A 78 -3.37 -2.46 -4.55
C CYS A 78 -2.55 -3.60 -5.16
N LEU A 79 -2.23 -4.62 -4.35
CA LEU A 79 -1.43 -5.77 -4.75
C LEU A 79 -2.12 -6.60 -5.83
N LYS A 80 -3.45 -6.73 -5.78
CA LYS A 80 -4.24 -7.36 -6.83
C LYS A 80 -4.06 -6.64 -8.17
N SER A 81 -4.21 -5.32 -8.18
CA SER A 81 -4.05 -4.53 -9.41
C SER A 81 -2.63 -4.62 -9.96
N ALA A 82 -1.64 -4.56 -9.09
CA ALA A 82 -0.23 -4.74 -9.43
C ALA A 82 0.08 -6.11 -10.01
N SER A 83 -0.45 -7.17 -9.40
CA SER A 83 -0.21 -8.55 -9.84
C SER A 83 -0.64 -8.77 -11.29
N LEU A 84 -1.77 -8.16 -11.69
CA LEU A 84 -2.27 -8.18 -13.06
C LEU A 84 -1.36 -7.38 -14.01
N ALA A 85 -0.95 -6.18 -13.60
CA ALA A 85 -0.11 -5.30 -14.41
C ALA A 85 1.29 -5.90 -14.69
N TYR A 86 1.90 -6.52 -13.69
CA TYR A 86 3.25 -7.10 -13.78
C TYR A 86 3.26 -8.58 -14.18
N LYS A 87 2.09 -9.17 -14.48
CA LYS A 87 1.95 -10.61 -14.82
C LYS A 87 2.62 -11.52 -13.77
N VAL A 88 2.37 -11.22 -12.51
CA VAL A 88 2.89 -12.01 -11.39
C VAL A 88 2.36 -13.44 -11.46
N ASP A 89 3.25 -14.41 -11.25
CA ASP A 89 2.89 -15.81 -11.11
C ASP A 89 2.20 -16.02 -9.74
N PRO A 90 0.93 -16.47 -9.72
CA PRO A 90 0.17 -16.66 -8.50
C PRO A 90 0.80 -17.72 -7.57
N THR A 91 1.50 -18.70 -8.13
CA THR A 91 2.20 -19.76 -7.38
C THR A 91 3.38 -19.14 -6.62
N ARG A 92 4.19 -18.33 -7.30
CA ARG A 92 5.31 -17.60 -6.68
C ARG A 92 4.83 -16.62 -5.62
N ALA A 93 3.74 -15.89 -5.88
CA ALA A 93 3.14 -14.98 -4.91
C ALA A 93 2.70 -15.70 -3.63
N LYS A 94 2.15 -16.93 -3.77
CA LYS A 94 1.75 -17.77 -2.64
C LYS A 94 2.95 -18.30 -1.84
N GLU A 95 4.04 -18.65 -2.51
CA GLU A 95 5.28 -19.15 -1.88
C GLU A 95 6.09 -18.05 -1.19
N LEU A 96 5.94 -16.79 -1.61
CA LEU A 96 6.78 -15.68 -1.16
C LEU A 96 6.79 -15.51 0.38
N PRO A 97 5.66 -15.52 1.11
CA PRO A 97 5.66 -15.45 2.57
C PRO A 97 6.45 -16.58 3.24
N ASP A 98 6.30 -17.81 2.75
CA ASP A 98 6.96 -19.00 3.30
C ASP A 98 8.47 -18.94 3.07
N VAL A 99 8.90 -18.59 1.86
CA VAL A 99 10.32 -18.44 1.50
C VAL A 99 10.97 -17.31 2.31
N CYS A 100 10.26 -16.21 2.51
CA CYS A 100 10.72 -15.08 3.32
C CYS A 100 10.56 -15.30 4.83
N LYS A 101 9.91 -16.40 5.27
CA LYS A 101 9.61 -16.71 6.68
C LYS A 101 8.84 -15.59 7.38
N VAL A 102 7.92 -14.94 6.68
CA VAL A 102 7.08 -13.87 7.21
C VAL A 102 5.67 -14.40 7.42
N SER A 103 5.16 -14.28 8.65
CA SER A 103 3.75 -14.56 8.95
C SER A 103 2.89 -13.38 8.50
N VAL A 104 2.33 -13.44 7.30
CA VAL A 104 1.53 -12.33 6.74
C VAL A 104 0.05 -12.53 7.10
N PRO A 105 -0.61 -11.57 7.78
CA PRO A 105 -2.03 -11.64 8.10
C PRO A 105 -2.94 -11.32 6.90
N VAL A 106 -2.35 -10.99 5.75
CA VAL A 106 -3.04 -10.67 4.50
C VAL A 106 -2.60 -11.69 3.44
N PRO A 107 -3.53 -12.41 2.81
CA PRO A 107 -3.15 -13.33 1.77
C PRO A 107 -2.73 -12.53 0.51
N ILE A 108 -1.56 -12.86 -0.06
CA ILE A 108 -1.02 -12.21 -1.28
C ILE A 108 -1.42 -13.07 -2.49
N LEU A 109 -2.71 -13.10 -2.82
CA LEU A 109 -3.21 -13.87 -3.97
C LEU A 109 -4.10 -13.02 -4.89
N PRO A 110 -3.97 -13.16 -6.21
CA PRO A 110 -4.74 -12.38 -7.18
C PRO A 110 -6.24 -12.68 -7.17
N GLN A 111 -6.67 -13.82 -6.61
CA GLN A 111 -8.07 -14.25 -6.57
C GLN A 111 -8.80 -13.96 -5.26
N ILE A 112 -8.21 -13.15 -4.38
CA ILE A 112 -8.86 -12.76 -3.13
C ILE A 112 -9.94 -11.72 -3.40
N ASP A 113 -11.08 -11.93 -2.76
CA ASP A 113 -12.10 -10.91 -2.56
C ASP A 113 -11.62 -10.00 -1.42
N CYS A 114 -10.99 -8.88 -1.80
CA CYS A 114 -10.37 -7.96 -0.85
C CYS A 114 -11.38 -7.36 0.14
N ASP A 115 -12.67 -7.29 -0.19
CA ASP A 115 -13.68 -6.71 0.68
C ASP A 115 -14.08 -7.64 1.84
N LYS A 116 -13.74 -8.95 1.74
CA LYS A 116 -13.97 -9.94 2.79
C LYS A 116 -12.84 -10.04 3.83
N ILE A 117 -11.79 -9.25 3.68
CA ILE A 117 -10.69 -9.24 4.64
C ILE A 117 -11.11 -8.48 5.91
N GLN A 118 -10.97 -9.14 7.05
CA GLN A 118 -11.23 -8.61 8.40
C GLN A 118 -9.96 -8.15 9.09
#